data_AF-A0A2D4VJM9-F1
#
_entry.id   AF-A0A2D4VJM9-F1
#
_cell.length_a   1.000
_cell.length_b   1.000
_cell.length_c   1.000
_cell.angle_alpha   90.00
_cell.angle_beta   90.00
_cell.angle_gamma   90.00
#
_symmetry.space_group_name_H-M   'P 1'
#
loop_
_entity.id
_entity.type
_entity.pdbx_description
1 polymer ?
#
loop_
_entity_poly.entity_id
_entity_poly.type
_entity_poly.pdbx_seq_one_letter_code
_entity_poly.pdbx_strand_id
1 'polypeptide(L)'
;MTDSAVGTPAIIALVLYLLAMLGVGMAAYRLTKNLSDYILGGRSLGAAVTALSAGASDMSGWLMLGLPGALYASGLNQVWIALGLSFGALANWRFVARRLRRYTEQAGDALTIPDYFENRFGDESRVLRVASAVVILTFFTIYTSAGLVSGAILFQETFGLGYFPALLIGSDAIVSYTFIGGF
;
A
#
# COMPACT_ATOMS: atom_id res chain seq x y z
N MET A 1 18.94 20.51 27.72
CA MET A 1 17.95 19.85 26.83
C MET A 1 17.82 18.43 27.34
N THR A 2 16.87 18.21 28.24
CA THR A 2 16.75 17.01 29.07
C THR A 2 15.63 16.13 28.53
N ASP A 3 15.95 14.85 28.33
CA ASP A 3 15.07 13.68 28.30
C ASP A 3 13.78 13.77 27.47
N SER A 4 13.89 13.45 26.17
CA SER A 4 12.78 12.84 25.44
C SER A 4 13.03 11.33 25.33
N ALA A 5 13.22 10.66 26.46
CA ALA A 5 13.03 9.22 26.50
C ALA A 5 11.55 9.00 26.15
N VAL A 6 11.28 8.31 25.05
CA VAL A 6 9.91 7.93 24.71
C VAL A 6 9.27 7.26 25.89
N GLY A 7 8.07 7.73 26.25
CA GLY A 7 7.32 7.12 27.32
C GLY A 7 7.20 5.62 27.06
N THR A 8 7.55 4.81 28.05
CA THR A 8 7.38 3.35 28.05
C THR A 8 6.02 2.90 27.47
N PRO A 9 4.88 3.61 27.70
CA PRO A 9 3.60 3.26 27.07
C PRO A 9 3.61 3.29 25.53
N ALA A 10 4.30 4.23 24.90
CA ALA A 10 4.35 4.34 23.43
C ALA A 10 5.17 3.21 22.81
N ILE A 11 6.27 2.80 23.45
CA ILE A 11 7.06 1.64 23.02
C ILE A 11 6.23 0.37 23.14
N ILE A 12 5.54 0.17 24.27
CA ILE A 12 4.66 -0.99 24.49
C ILE A 12 3.55 -1.02 23.42
N ALA A 13 2.90 0.11 23.17
CA ALA A 13 1.84 0.21 22.16
C ALA A 13 2.36 -0.14 20.76
N LEU A 14 3.55 0.36 20.38
CA LEU A 14 4.16 0.02 19.09
C LEU A 14 4.46 -1.47 18.99
N VAL A 15 5.10 -2.06 20.00
CA VAL A 15 5.45 -3.49 19.98
C VAL A 15 4.20 -4.35 19.90
N LEU A 16 3.15 -4.04 20.69
CA LEU A 16 1.87 -4.75 20.62
C LEU A 16 1.22 -4.61 19.24
N TYR A 17 1.26 -3.42 18.65
CA TYR A 17 0.75 -3.18 17.31
C TYR A 17 1.48 -4.02 16.25
N LEU A 18 2.82 -4.01 16.26
CA LEU A 18 3.63 -4.80 15.33
C LEU A 18 3.39 -6.30 15.49
N LEU A 19 3.32 -6.79 16.74
CA LEU A 19 2.99 -8.19 17.02
C LEU A 19 1.58 -8.56 16.56
N ALA A 20 0.61 -7.66 16.72
CA ALA A 20 -0.76 -7.87 16.22
C ALA A 20 -0.77 -7.96 14.69
N MET A 21 -0.06 -7.06 13.99
CA MET A 21 0.08 -7.09 12.53
C MET A 21 0.72 -8.38 12.03
N LEU A 22 1.80 -8.83 12.65
CA LEU A 22 2.43 -10.12 12.36
C LEU A 22 1.48 -11.29 12.64
N GLY A 23 0.72 -11.23 13.73
CA GLY A 23 -0.30 -12.21 14.10
C GLY A 23 -1.40 -12.34 13.04
N VAL A 24 -1.89 -11.21 12.53
CA VAL A 24 -2.87 -11.16 11.43
C VAL A 24 -2.27 -11.74 10.15
N GLY A 25 -1.03 -11.37 9.81
CA GLY A 25 -0.33 -11.93 8.65
C GLY A 25 -0.17 -13.45 8.73
N MET A 26 0.23 -13.98 9.88
CA MET A 26 0.33 -15.43 10.11
C MET A 26 -1.02 -16.15 10.05
N ALA A 27 -2.11 -15.50 10.50
CA ALA A 27 -3.45 -16.04 10.38
C ALA A 27 -3.91 -16.07 8.92
N ALA A 28 -3.66 -15.00 8.16
CA ALA A 28 -3.96 -14.89 6.74
C ALA A 28 -3.18 -15.91 5.91
N TYR A 29 -1.89 -16.13 6.22
CA TYR A 29 -1.05 -17.14 5.57
C TYR A 29 -1.68 -18.53 5.57
N ARG A 30 -2.38 -18.92 6.65
CA ARG A 30 -3.06 -20.22 6.74
C ARG A 30 -4.27 -20.34 5.82
N LEU A 31 -4.80 -19.21 5.33
CA LEU A 31 -5.92 -19.15 4.40
C LEU A 31 -5.45 -19.14 2.94
N THR A 32 -4.19 -18.79 2.69
CA THR A 32 -3.61 -18.71 1.35
C THR A 32 -3.20 -20.07 0.82
N LYS A 33 -3.88 -20.57 -0.22
CA LYS A 33 -3.56 -21.87 -0.84
C LYS A 33 -3.04 -21.76 -2.26
N ASN A 34 -3.31 -20.66 -2.94
CA ASN A 34 -2.92 -20.43 -4.33
C ASN A 34 -2.63 -18.94 -4.58
N LEU A 35 -2.23 -18.62 -5.82
CA LEU A 35 -1.84 -17.27 -6.21
C LEU A 35 -3.01 -16.26 -6.18
N SER A 36 -4.24 -16.69 -6.49
CA SER A 36 -5.42 -15.82 -6.39
C SER A 36 -5.75 -15.48 -4.93
N ASP A 37 -5.52 -16.42 -4.01
CA ASP A 37 -5.65 -16.15 -2.58
C ASP A 37 -4.60 -15.15 -2.11
N TYR A 38 -3.34 -15.31 -2.56
CA TYR A 38 -2.24 -14.44 -2.17
C TYR A 38 -2.36 -13.02 -2.73
N ILE A 39 -2.80 -12.86 -4.00
CA ILE A 39 -2.84 -11.55 -4.68
C ILE A 39 -4.18 -10.81 -4.46
N LEU A 40 -5.29 -11.53 -4.27
CA LEU A 40 -6.64 -10.93 -4.24
C LEU A 40 -7.51 -11.42 -3.07
N GLY A 41 -6.96 -12.14 -2.09
CA GLY A 41 -7.73 -12.71 -0.98
C GLY A 41 -8.80 -13.70 -1.44
N GLY A 42 -8.58 -14.34 -2.60
CA GLY A 42 -9.53 -15.24 -3.23
C GLY A 42 -10.84 -14.54 -3.65
N ARG A 43 -10.85 -13.20 -3.68
CA ARG A 43 -12.03 -12.35 -3.90
C ARG A 43 -13.19 -12.64 -2.93
N SER A 44 -12.86 -13.20 -1.77
CA SER A 44 -13.82 -13.62 -0.74
C SER A 44 -14.18 -12.51 0.26
N LEU A 45 -13.38 -11.44 0.28
CA LEU A 45 -13.54 -10.32 1.20
C LEU A 45 -14.72 -9.43 0.79
N GLY A 46 -15.53 -9.05 1.78
CA GLY A 46 -16.70 -8.20 1.59
C GLY A 46 -16.33 -6.77 1.16
N ALA A 47 -17.27 -6.08 0.53
CA ALA A 47 -17.06 -4.76 -0.07
C ALA A 47 -16.46 -3.72 0.90
N ALA A 48 -16.86 -3.73 2.18
CA ALA A 48 -16.34 -2.81 3.18
C ALA A 48 -14.85 -3.04 3.48
N VAL A 49 -14.43 -4.30 3.64
CA VAL A 49 -13.02 -4.65 3.91
C VAL A 49 -12.15 -4.30 2.71
N THR A 50 -12.61 -4.65 1.51
CA THR A 50 -11.89 -4.33 0.26
C THR A 50 -11.78 -2.82 0.04
N ALA A 51 -12.83 -2.05 0.35
CA ALA A 51 -12.80 -0.59 0.25
C ALA A 51 -11.85 0.04 1.28
N LEU A 52 -11.82 -0.44 2.52
CA LEU A 52 -10.89 0.01 3.54
C LEU A 52 -9.44 -0.34 3.17
N SER A 53 -9.18 -1.55 2.66
CA SER A 53 -7.85 -1.95 2.19
C SER A 53 -7.37 -1.07 1.03
N ALA A 54 -8.24 -0.82 0.04
CA ALA A 54 -7.94 0.10 -1.05
C ALA A 54 -7.66 1.53 -0.57
N GLY A 55 -8.46 2.03 0.39
CA GLY A 55 -8.25 3.34 1.00
C GLY A 55 -6.95 3.42 1.79
N ALA A 56 -6.65 2.42 2.62
CA ALA A 56 -5.41 2.36 3.39
C ALA A 56 -4.17 2.30 2.47
N SER A 57 -4.27 1.62 1.32
CA SER A 57 -3.20 1.56 0.32
C SER A 57 -2.93 2.91 -0.36
N ASP A 58 -3.98 3.71 -0.55
CA ASP A 58 -3.90 5.09 -1.07
C ASP A 58 -3.34 6.06 0.00
N MET A 59 -3.65 5.81 1.27
CA MET A 59 -3.20 6.59 2.42
C MET A 59 -1.76 6.22 2.85
N SER A 60 -0.76 6.68 2.10
CA SER A 60 0.66 6.48 2.43
C SER A 60 1.31 7.64 3.20
N GLY A 61 2.63 7.58 3.38
CA GLY A 61 3.43 8.66 3.96
C GLY A 61 3.23 10.02 3.29
N TRP A 62 2.72 10.05 2.05
CA TRP A 62 2.28 11.29 1.40
C TRP A 62 1.22 12.04 2.22
N LEU A 63 0.22 11.36 2.80
CA LEU A 63 -0.83 12.02 3.57
C LEU A 63 -0.36 12.46 4.96
N MET A 64 0.61 11.74 5.54
CA MET A 64 1.15 12.05 6.88
C MET A 64 2.22 13.16 6.84
N LEU A 65 3.10 13.16 5.84
CA LEU A 65 4.22 14.11 5.75
C LEU A 65 4.10 15.04 4.54
N GLY A 66 3.70 14.51 3.37
CA GLY A 66 3.67 15.27 2.11
C GLY A 66 2.59 16.35 2.07
N LEU A 67 1.33 15.99 2.29
CA LEU A 67 0.19 16.91 2.20
C LEU A 67 0.24 18.01 3.27
N PRO A 68 0.51 17.72 4.56
CA PRO A 68 0.70 18.77 5.56
C PRO A 68 1.91 19.66 5.26
N GLY A 69 3.01 19.09 4.77
CA GLY A 69 4.18 19.86 4.35
C GLY A 69 3.88 20.82 3.19
N ALA A 70 3.12 20.36 2.19
CA ALA A 70 2.69 21.19 1.07
C ALA A 70 1.74 22.30 1.53
N LEU A 71 0.76 21.99 2.40
CA LEU A 71 -0.15 22.97 2.99
C LEU A 71 0.60 24.01 3.84
N TYR A 72 1.60 23.59 4.61
CA TYR A 72 2.43 24.49 5.40
C TYR A 72 3.21 25.46 4.51
N ALA A 73 3.79 24.97 3.41
CA ALA A 73 4.60 25.78 2.50
C ALA A 73 3.78 26.71 1.58
N SER A 74 2.58 26.29 1.15
CA SER A 74 1.80 26.97 0.11
C SER A 74 0.41 27.43 0.53
N GLY A 75 0.04 27.20 1.80
CA GLY A 75 -1.22 27.64 2.39
C GLY A 75 -2.43 26.81 2.00
N LEU A 76 -3.61 27.26 2.45
CA LEU A 76 -4.90 26.56 2.29
C LEU A 76 -5.39 26.41 0.86
N ASN A 77 -4.75 27.04 -0.12
CA ASN A 77 -5.07 26.86 -1.54
C ASN A 77 -4.91 25.38 -1.99
N GLN A 78 -4.16 24.56 -1.25
CA GLN A 78 -4.02 23.12 -1.58
C GLN A 78 -5.26 22.27 -1.24
N VAL A 79 -6.35 22.85 -0.72
CA VAL A 79 -7.61 22.12 -0.49
C VAL A 79 -8.15 21.47 -1.77
N TRP A 80 -7.83 22.02 -2.94
CA TRP A 80 -8.16 21.44 -4.24
C TRP A 80 -7.60 20.03 -4.44
N ILE A 81 -6.49 19.67 -3.78
CA ILE A 81 -5.94 18.30 -3.81
C ILE A 81 -6.95 17.33 -3.19
N ALA A 82 -7.48 17.65 -2.01
CA ALA A 82 -8.44 16.78 -1.32
C ALA A 82 -9.74 16.60 -2.12
N LEU A 83 -10.25 17.69 -2.71
CA LEU A 83 -11.42 17.65 -3.58
C LEU A 83 -11.15 16.82 -4.84
N GLY A 84 -10.03 17.08 -5.51
CA GLY A 84 -9.63 16.36 -6.72
C GLY A 84 -9.46 14.87 -6.50
N LEU A 85 -8.81 14.47 -5.40
CA LEU A 85 -8.67 13.06 -5.02
C LEU A 85 -10.03 12.42 -4.71
N SER A 86 -10.89 13.12 -3.98
CA SER A 86 -12.23 12.59 -3.62
C SER A 86 -13.10 12.36 -4.85
N PHE A 87 -13.21 13.36 -5.74
CA PHE A 87 -13.99 13.26 -6.96
C PHE A 87 -13.35 12.31 -7.98
N GLY A 88 -12.02 12.33 -8.09
CA GLY A 88 -11.26 11.44 -8.97
C GLY A 88 -11.41 9.98 -8.57
N ALA A 89 -11.30 9.67 -7.28
CA ALA A 89 -11.55 8.33 -6.75
C ALA A 89 -12.99 7.90 -7.03
N LEU A 90 -13.99 8.75 -6.75
CA LEU A 90 -15.39 8.45 -7.03
C LEU A 90 -15.63 8.15 -8.53
N ALA A 91 -15.07 8.97 -9.42
CA ALA A 91 -15.16 8.76 -10.85
C ALA A 91 -14.48 7.45 -11.28
N ASN A 92 -13.28 7.17 -10.78
CA ASN A 92 -12.56 5.94 -11.06
C ASN A 92 -13.36 4.70 -10.64
N TRP A 93 -13.91 4.69 -9.43
CA TRP A 93 -14.76 3.60 -8.94
C TRP A 93 -16.04 3.45 -9.77
N ARG A 94 -16.68 4.56 -10.15
CA ARG A 94 -17.95 4.54 -10.89
C ARG A 94 -17.80 4.08 -12.34
N PHE A 95 -16.75 4.54 -13.02
CA PHE A 95 -16.61 4.39 -14.48
C PHE A 95 -15.59 3.31 -14.87
N VAL A 96 -14.49 3.18 -14.12
CA VAL A 96 -13.37 2.30 -14.49
C VAL A 96 -13.46 0.97 -13.74
N ALA A 97 -13.54 0.98 -12.41
CA ALA A 97 -13.40 -0.24 -11.59
C ALA A 97 -14.38 -1.35 -11.98
N ARG A 98 -15.69 -1.03 -12.09
CA ARG A 98 -16.72 -2.02 -12.47
C ARG A 98 -16.51 -2.56 -13.87
N ARG A 99 -16.08 -1.71 -14.81
CA ARG A 99 -15.85 -2.10 -16.21
C ARG A 99 -14.61 -2.98 -16.30
N LEU A 100 -13.52 -2.59 -15.64
CA LEU A 100 -12.29 -3.34 -15.56
C LEU A 100 -12.53 -4.74 -15.00
N ARG A 101 -13.28 -4.87 -13.90
CA ARG A 101 -13.58 -6.18 -13.31
C ARG A 101 -14.29 -7.13 -14.29
N ARG A 102 -15.28 -6.63 -15.03
CA ARG A 102 -15.99 -7.44 -16.04
C ARG A 102 -15.06 -7.92 -17.15
N TYR A 103 -14.11 -7.08 -17.56
CA TYR A 103 -13.16 -7.47 -18.60
C TYR A 103 -12.05 -8.39 -18.08
N THR A 104 -11.63 -8.28 -16.82
CA THR A 104 -10.67 -9.24 -16.26
C THR A 104 -11.25 -10.64 -16.23
N GLU A 105 -12.54 -10.79 -15.89
CA GLU A 105 -13.26 -12.09 -15.97
C GLU A 105 -13.22 -12.69 -17.39
N GLN A 106 -13.47 -11.86 -18.41
CA GLN A 106 -13.46 -12.29 -19.81
C GLN A 106 -12.05 -12.59 -20.32
N ALA A 107 -11.03 -11.94 -19.75
CA ALA A 107 -9.63 -12.08 -20.11
C ALA A 107 -8.92 -13.15 -19.26
N GLY A 108 -9.54 -14.33 -19.12
CA GLY A 108 -8.99 -15.46 -18.37
C GLY A 108 -8.97 -15.28 -16.85
N ASP A 109 -9.90 -14.49 -16.31
CA ASP A 109 -9.94 -14.07 -14.90
C ASP A 109 -8.61 -13.47 -14.40
N ALA A 110 -8.01 -12.61 -15.23
CA ALA A 110 -6.69 -12.03 -15.02
C ALA A 110 -6.50 -11.48 -13.59
N LEU A 111 -5.36 -11.84 -12.99
CA LEU A 111 -5.03 -11.48 -11.60
C LEU A 111 -4.34 -10.12 -11.48
N THR A 112 -3.67 -9.66 -12.55
CA THR A 112 -2.89 -8.42 -12.56
C THR A 112 -3.17 -7.58 -13.81
N ILE A 113 -2.80 -6.30 -13.79
CA ILE A 113 -2.96 -5.40 -14.95
C ILE A 113 -2.12 -5.86 -16.16
N PRO A 114 -0.84 -6.26 -16.02
CA PRO A 114 -0.07 -6.80 -17.14
C PRO A 114 -0.71 -8.05 -17.76
N ASP A 115 -1.20 -8.96 -16.92
CA ASP A 115 -1.90 -10.18 -17.34
C ASP A 115 -3.21 -9.85 -18.07
N TYR A 116 -3.96 -8.87 -17.54
CA TYR A 116 -5.15 -8.35 -18.19
C TYR A 116 -4.86 -7.79 -19.58
N PHE A 117 -3.80 -6.99 -19.76
CA PHE A 117 -3.47 -6.43 -21.07
C PHE A 117 -3.02 -7.49 -22.07
N GLU A 118 -2.18 -8.45 -21.67
CA GLU A 118 -1.79 -9.57 -22.52
C GLU A 118 -3.00 -10.34 -23.04
N ASN A 119 -3.89 -10.75 -22.13
CA ASN A 119 -5.08 -11.55 -22.47
C ASN A 119 -6.13 -10.74 -23.24
N ARG A 120 -6.34 -9.47 -22.87
CA ARG A 120 -7.37 -8.61 -23.50
C ARG A 120 -7.04 -8.29 -24.95
N PHE A 121 -5.76 -8.15 -25.27
CA PHE A 121 -5.31 -7.80 -26.63
C PHE A 121 -4.82 -9.00 -27.43
N GLY A 122 -4.78 -10.20 -26.84
CA GLY A 122 -4.28 -11.40 -27.51
C GLY A 122 -2.80 -11.29 -27.87
N ASP A 123 -2.00 -10.69 -26.99
CA ASP A 123 -0.59 -10.41 -27.26
C ASP A 123 0.27 -11.68 -27.09
N GLU A 124 0.49 -12.40 -28.18
CA GLU A 124 1.36 -13.60 -28.19
C GLU A 124 2.86 -13.26 -27.95
N SER A 125 3.26 -12.01 -28.19
CA SER A 125 4.64 -11.56 -28.03
C SER A 125 5.01 -11.21 -26.59
N ARG A 126 4.01 -11.09 -25.70
CA ARG A 126 4.13 -10.68 -24.28
C ARG A 126 4.72 -9.29 -24.06
N VAL A 127 4.85 -8.47 -25.09
CA VAL A 127 5.41 -7.12 -25.01
C VAL A 127 4.58 -6.25 -24.08
N LEU A 128 3.24 -6.34 -24.14
CA LEU A 128 2.34 -5.57 -23.27
C LEU A 128 2.51 -5.94 -21.80
N ARG A 129 2.68 -7.23 -21.51
CA ARG A 129 2.94 -7.70 -20.14
C ARG A 129 4.26 -7.14 -19.62
N VAL A 130 5.34 -7.30 -20.39
CA VAL A 130 6.68 -6.86 -19.96
C VAL A 130 6.74 -5.35 -19.81
N ALA A 131 6.25 -4.59 -20.79
CA ALA A 131 6.25 -3.13 -20.73
C ALA A 131 5.43 -2.61 -19.53
N SER A 132 4.24 -3.16 -19.31
CA SER A 132 3.40 -2.77 -18.16
C SER A 132 4.04 -3.15 -16.83
N ALA A 133 4.63 -4.34 -16.73
CA ALA A 133 5.33 -4.78 -15.53
C ALA A 133 6.54 -3.89 -15.22
N VAL A 134 7.34 -3.50 -16.21
CA VAL A 134 8.49 -2.60 -16.04
C VAL A 134 8.03 -1.23 -15.53
N VAL A 135 6.99 -0.66 -16.12
CA VAL A 135 6.42 0.62 -15.67
C VAL A 135 5.95 0.50 -14.22
N ILE A 136 5.13 -0.51 -13.90
CA ILE A 136 4.60 -0.72 -12.55
C ILE A 136 5.75 -0.88 -11.55
N LEU A 137 6.70 -1.79 -11.80
CA LEU A 137 7.83 -2.03 -10.91
C LEU A 137 8.65 -0.76 -10.69
N THR A 138 8.96 -0.01 -11.75
CA THR A 138 9.76 1.22 -11.63
C THR A 138 9.10 2.24 -10.71
N PHE A 139 7.82 2.55 -10.96
CA PHE A 139 7.11 3.56 -10.17
C PHE A 139 6.77 3.06 -8.76
N PHE A 140 6.38 1.79 -8.60
CA PHE A 140 6.12 1.21 -7.27
C PHE A 140 7.38 1.07 -6.44
N THR A 141 8.54 0.77 -7.02
CA THR A 141 9.81 0.73 -6.27
C THR A 141 10.13 2.10 -5.67
N ILE A 142 10.00 3.18 -6.45
CA ILE A 142 10.22 4.55 -5.95
C ILE A 142 9.19 4.88 -4.85
N TYR A 143 7.91 4.56 -5.10
CA TYR A 143 6.83 4.80 -4.16
C TYR A 143 7.02 4.06 -2.82
N THR A 144 7.28 2.75 -2.86
CA THR A 144 7.51 1.93 -1.67
C THR A 144 8.78 2.38 -0.94
N SER A 145 9.85 2.73 -1.66
CA SER A 145 11.06 3.28 -1.05
C SER A 145 10.76 4.57 -0.28
N ALA A 146 9.97 5.48 -0.85
CA ALA A 146 9.56 6.71 -0.15
C ALA A 146 8.69 6.43 1.09
N GLY A 147 7.86 5.39 1.03
CA GLY A 147 7.07 4.90 2.17
C GLY A 147 7.95 4.40 3.32
N LEU A 148 8.96 3.57 3.03
CA LEU A 148 9.91 3.06 4.02
C LEU A 148 10.72 4.19 4.66
N VAL A 149 11.15 5.18 3.87
CA VAL A 149 11.85 6.37 4.37
C VAL A 149 10.95 7.20 5.29
N SER A 150 9.69 7.41 4.92
CA SER A 150 8.71 8.12 5.77
C SER A 150 8.52 7.40 7.11
N GLY A 151 8.43 6.07 7.10
CA GLY A 151 8.35 5.25 8.31
C GLY A 151 9.61 5.36 9.19
N ALA A 152 10.79 5.35 8.58
CA ALA A 152 12.07 5.53 9.28
C ALA A 152 12.16 6.91 9.96
N ILE A 153 11.75 7.97 9.27
CA ILE A 153 11.71 9.34 9.82
C ILE A 153 10.74 9.39 10.99
N LEU A 154 9.54 8.81 10.85
CA LEU A 154 8.59 8.74 11.95
C LEU A 154 9.20 8.07 13.19
N PHE A 155 9.91 6.96 13.01
CA PHE A 155 10.56 6.25 14.11
C PHE A 155 11.75 7.01 14.69
N GLN A 156 12.52 7.71 13.87
CA GLN A 156 13.61 8.58 14.32
C GLN A 156 13.08 9.73 15.19
N GLU A 157 12.07 10.45 14.71
CA GLU A 157 11.47 11.60 15.40
C GLU A 157 10.71 11.17 16.66
N THR A 158 10.01 10.03 16.60
CA THR A 158 9.22 9.55 17.74
C THR A 158 10.11 8.90 18.78
N PHE A 159 11.05 8.04 18.39
CA PHE A 159 11.83 7.18 19.28
C PHE A 159 13.26 7.63 19.58
N GLY A 160 13.71 8.72 18.95
CA GLY A 160 15.10 9.19 19.08
C GLY A 160 16.12 8.17 18.54
N LEU A 161 15.67 7.21 17.73
CA LEU A 161 16.53 6.22 17.11
C LEU A 161 17.37 6.88 16.01
N GLY A 162 18.60 6.40 15.82
CA GLY A 162 19.35 6.74 14.62
C GLY A 162 18.58 6.31 13.36
N TYR A 163 18.69 7.10 12.28
CA TYR A 163 18.00 6.85 11.01
C TYR A 163 18.16 5.41 10.50
N PHE A 164 19.38 4.88 10.52
CA PHE A 164 19.66 3.56 9.98
C PHE A 164 19.00 2.41 10.77
N PRO A 165 19.12 2.35 12.12
CA PRO A 165 18.31 1.43 12.93
C PRO A 165 16.79 1.59 12.72
N ALA A 166 16.30 2.83 12.66
CA ALA A 166 14.88 3.11 12.46
C ALA A 166 14.37 2.56 11.11
N LEU A 167 15.14 2.76 10.04
CA LEU A 167 14.85 2.24 8.71
C LEU A 167 14.85 0.71 8.68
N LEU A 168 15.85 0.07 9.28
CA LEU A 168 15.94 -1.40 9.30
C LEU A 168 14.76 -2.03 10.05
N ILE A 169 14.45 -1.56 11.25
CA ILE A 169 13.35 -2.10 12.06
C ILE A 169 12.01 -1.90 11.36
N GLY A 170 11.74 -0.68 10.86
CA GLY A 170 10.50 -0.38 10.16
C GLY A 170 10.34 -1.20 8.88
N SER A 171 11.40 -1.31 8.09
CA SER A 171 11.40 -2.07 6.84
C SER A 171 11.24 -3.57 7.08
N ASP A 172 11.97 -4.13 8.05
CA ASP A 172 11.91 -5.55 8.38
C ASP A 172 10.51 -5.95 8.87
N ALA A 173 9.91 -5.13 9.74
CA ALA A 173 8.54 -5.36 10.21
C ALA A 173 7.53 -5.34 9.04
N ILE A 174 7.59 -4.31 8.18
CA ILE A 174 6.67 -4.15 7.04
C ILE A 174 6.82 -5.29 6.04
N VAL A 175 8.05 -5.60 5.64
CA VAL A 175 8.36 -6.69 4.70
C VAL A 175 7.90 -8.02 5.27
N SER A 176 8.20 -8.30 6.54
CA SER A 176 7.85 -9.57 7.18
C SER A 176 6.35 -9.84 7.16
N TYR A 177 5.52 -8.91 7.67
CA TYR A 177 4.07 -9.17 7.70
C TYR A 177 3.45 -9.17 6.30
N THR A 178 3.99 -8.38 5.35
CA THR A 178 3.46 -8.30 3.97
C THR A 178 3.74 -9.58 3.19
N PHE A 179 4.96 -10.11 3.29
CA PHE A 179 5.33 -11.36 2.61
C PHE A 179 4.60 -12.58 3.18
N ILE A 180 4.36 -12.60 4.50
CA ILE A 180 3.64 -13.71 5.15
C ILE A 180 2.14 -13.61 4.85
N GLY A 181 1.55 -12.42 4.97
CA GLY A 181 0.10 -12.25 4.94
C GLY A 181 -0.54 -12.34 3.56
N GLY A 182 0.14 -11.93 2.49
CA GLY A 182 -0.50 -11.72 1.19
C GLY A 182 -1.45 -10.51 1.20
N PHE A 183 -2.49 -10.56 0.36
CA PHE A 183 -3.53 -9.51 0.18
C PHE A 183 -4.33 -9.18 1.45
#